data_AF-C5BY92-F1
#
_entry.id   AF-C5BY92-F1
#
_cell.length_a   1.000
_cell.length_b   1.000
_cell.length_c   1.000
_cell.angle_alpha   90.00
_cell.angle_beta   90.00
_cell.angle_gamma   90.00
#
_symmetry.space_group_name_H-M   'P 1'
#
loop_
_entity.id
_entity.type
_entity.pdbx_description
1 polymer ?
#
loop_
_entity_poly.entity_id
_entity_poly.type
_entity_poly.pdbx_seq_one_letter_code
_entity_poly.pdbx_strand_id
1 'polypeptide(L)'
;MDGVRVLLLEGFDDDAVDLTLDALPAHGLTGVTTALLTGLAAEVDLPCEEPTTLLVEVPERSLSVTLDVAPGATVTVSLSPEGLVVDLPGDVGLM
;
A
#
# COMPACT_ATOMS: atom_id res chain seq x y z
N MET A 1 -7.83 -17.41 3.61
CA MET A 1 -6.68 -16.96 2.82
C MET A 1 -6.38 -15.58 3.34
N ASP A 2 -5.35 -15.48 4.17
CA ASP A 2 -5.06 -14.27 4.94
C ASP A 2 -4.05 -13.43 4.13
N GLY A 3 -4.55 -12.67 3.16
CA GLY A 3 -3.73 -11.79 2.33
C GLY A 3 -3.22 -10.55 3.08
N VAL A 4 -2.37 -9.76 2.43
CA VAL A 4 -1.98 -8.43 2.90
C VAL A 4 -2.99 -7.42 2.41
N ARG A 5 -3.51 -6.61 3.31
CA ARG A 5 -4.49 -5.57 2.99
C ARG A 5 -3.80 -4.22 2.90
N VAL A 6 -3.78 -3.60 1.73
CA VAL A 6 -3.21 -2.27 1.53
C VAL A 6 -4.34 -1.25 1.46
N LEU A 7 -4.29 -0.26 2.36
CA LEU A 7 -5.21 0.86 2.44
C LEU A 7 -4.50 2.10 1.89
N LEU A 8 -4.92 2.58 0.73
CA LEU A 8 -4.47 3.85 0.16
C LEU A 8 -5.37 4.97 0.71
N LEU A 9 -4.75 5.88 1.47
CA LEU A 9 -5.42 7.03 2.07
C LEU A 9 -5.29 8.28 1.18
N GLU A 10 -5.19 9.44 1.81
CA GLU A 10 -5.19 10.75 1.19
C GLU A 10 -3.84 11.08 0.52
N GLY A 11 -3.87 11.98 -0.46
CA GLY A 11 -2.69 12.61 -1.05
C GLY A 11 -2.28 12.09 -2.44
N PHE A 12 -2.87 11.01 -2.95
CA PHE A 12 -2.58 10.43 -4.27
C PHE A 12 -3.41 11.05 -5.41
N ASP A 13 -3.70 12.35 -5.34
CA ASP A 13 -4.56 13.05 -6.30
C ASP A 13 -4.01 12.90 -7.74
N ASP A 14 -4.71 12.09 -8.54
CA ASP A 14 -4.35 11.69 -9.92
C ASP A 14 -3.06 10.86 -10.05
N ASP A 15 -2.44 10.45 -8.94
CA ASP A 15 -1.21 9.68 -8.96
C ASP A 15 -1.48 8.18 -9.22
N ALA A 16 -0.68 7.56 -10.11
CA ALA A 16 -0.61 6.10 -10.22
C ALA A 16 0.16 5.50 -9.03
N VAL A 17 -0.37 4.42 -8.45
CA VAL A 17 0.31 3.67 -7.39
C VAL A 17 0.51 2.23 -7.84
N ASP A 18 1.77 1.82 -7.93
CA ASP A 18 2.14 0.45 -8.26
C ASP A 18 2.43 -0.31 -6.95
N LEU A 19 1.69 -1.40 -6.73
CA LEU A 19 1.88 -2.29 -5.58
C LEU A 19 2.46 -3.62 -6.06
N THR A 20 3.64 -3.96 -5.57
CA THR A 20 4.35 -5.19 -5.94
C THR A 20 4.67 -5.98 -4.68
N LEU A 21 4.24 -7.24 -4.62
CA LEU A 21 4.47 -8.15 -3.49
C LEU A 21 5.48 -9.21 -3.94
N ASP A 22 6.66 -9.26 -3.30
CA ASP A 22 7.82 -10.05 -3.74
C ASP A 22 8.27 -9.71 -5.18
N ALA A 23 8.71 -10.71 -5.95
CA ALA A 23 8.92 -10.67 -7.40
C ALA A 23 7.65 -11.01 -8.20
N LEU A 24 6.45 -11.02 -7.59
CA LEU A 24 5.21 -11.19 -8.34
C LEU A 24 4.96 -9.98 -9.25
N PRO A 25 4.24 -10.16 -10.37
CA PRO A 25 3.95 -9.05 -11.28
C PRO A 25 3.18 -7.94 -10.54
N ALA A 26 3.62 -6.70 -10.76
CA ALA A 26 3.03 -5.51 -10.17
C ALA A 26 1.52 -5.45 -10.39
N HIS A 27 0.77 -5.24 -9.31
CA HIS A 27 -0.62 -4.81 -9.38
C HIS A 27 -0.63 -3.30 -9.57
N GLY A 28 -0.60 -2.87 -10.84
CA GLY A 28 -0.68 -1.46 -11.18
C GLY A 28 -2.09 -0.93 -10.98
N LEU A 29 -2.25 0.03 -10.06
CA LEU A 29 -3.51 0.73 -9.83
C LEU A 29 -3.38 2.14 -10.41
N THR A 30 -4.10 2.37 -11.50
CA THR A 30 -4.17 3.68 -12.17
C THR A 30 -5.41 4.42 -11.73
N GLY A 31 -5.28 5.70 -11.37
CA GLY A 31 -6.41 6.53 -11.00
C GLY A 31 -6.99 6.19 -9.63
N VAL A 32 -6.16 6.27 -8.58
CA VAL A 32 -6.65 6.30 -7.18
C VAL A 32 -7.30 7.66 -6.88
N THR A 33 -8.12 8.15 -7.81
CA THR A 33 -8.86 9.41 -7.72
C THR A 33 -10.31 9.17 -7.28
N THR A 34 -10.78 7.93 -7.34
CA THR A 34 -12.19 7.59 -7.14
C THR A 34 -12.53 7.01 -5.76
N ALA A 35 -12.13 7.70 -4.70
CA ALA A 35 -12.92 7.71 -3.47
C ALA A 35 -13.16 9.11 -2.87
N LEU A 36 -12.75 10.15 -3.62
CA LEU A 36 -12.95 11.56 -3.27
C LEU A 36 -14.42 12.02 -3.21
N LEU A 37 -15.40 11.13 -3.41
CA LEU A 37 -16.81 11.47 -3.26
C LEU A 37 -17.53 10.71 -2.13
N THR A 38 -16.88 9.77 -1.42
CA THR A 38 -17.52 9.02 -0.33
C THR A 38 -16.70 8.81 0.94
N GLY A 39 -15.44 9.27 1.01
CA GLY A 39 -14.65 9.16 2.25
C GLY A 39 -14.30 7.72 2.64
N LEU A 40 -14.08 6.85 1.65
CA LEU A 40 -13.69 5.44 1.85
C LEU A 40 -12.28 5.26 1.29
N ALA A 41 -11.32 4.81 2.11
CA ALA A 41 -9.98 4.47 1.63
C ALA A 41 -10.06 3.44 0.49
N ALA A 42 -9.15 3.50 -0.48
CA ALA A 42 -9.06 2.44 -1.48
C ALA A 42 -8.37 1.23 -0.83
N GLU A 43 -9.06 0.09 -0.82
CA GLU A 43 -8.60 -1.15 -0.20
C GLU A 43 -8.19 -2.15 -1.27
N VAL A 44 -7.01 -2.74 -1.10
CA VAL A 44 -6.44 -3.73 -2.01
C VAL A 44 -6.03 -4.93 -1.18
N ASP A 45 -6.69 -6.07 -1.38
CA ASP A 45 -6.25 -7.33 -0.80
C ASP A 45 -5.27 -8.03 -1.76
N LEU A 46 -4.02 -8.13 -1.35
CA LEU A 46 -2.96 -8.85 -2.06
C LEU A 46 -2.85 -10.27 -1.49
N PRO A 47 -2.96 -11.32 -2.32
CA PRO A 47 -2.82 -12.69 -1.84
C PRO A 47 -1.40 -12.93 -1.35
N CYS A 48 -1.26 -13.39 -0.11
CA CYS A 48 0.00 -13.63 0.55
C CYS A 48 -0.14 -14.82 1.50
N GLU A 49 0.76 -15.80 1.42
CA GLU A 49 0.72 -17.00 2.28
C GLU A 49 1.93 -17.09 3.23
N GLU A 50 3.00 -16.34 2.95
CA GLU A 50 4.23 -16.30 3.75
C GLU A 50 4.73 -14.86 3.92
N PRO A 51 5.50 -14.54 4.97
CA PRO A 51 6.11 -13.21 5.12
C PRO A 51 6.92 -12.82 3.88
N THR A 52 6.70 -11.61 3.39
CA THR A 52 7.21 -11.16 2.09
C THR A 52 7.44 -9.66 2.08
N THR A 53 7.97 -9.13 0.98
CA THR A 53 8.31 -7.72 0.83
C THR A 53 7.30 -7.04 -0.09
N LEU A 54 6.64 -5.99 0.40
CA LEU A 54 5.78 -5.10 -0.37
C LEU A 54 6.58 -3.88 -0.83
N LEU A 55 6.58 -3.64 -2.14
CA LEU A 55 7.07 -2.44 -2.79
C LEU A 55 5.86 -1.58 -3.20
N VAL A 56 5.86 -0.34 -2.75
CA VAL A 56 4.88 0.70 -3.10
C VAL A 56 5.61 1.77 -3.89
N GLU A 57 5.20 2.00 -5.13
CA GLU A 57 5.79 3.02 -6.00
C GLU A 57 4.73 4.04 -6.43
N VAL A 58 5.15 5.30 -6.48
CA VAL A 58 4.40 6.41 -7.06
C VAL A 58 5.26 6.97 -8.19
N PRO A 59 5.18 6.41 -9.41
CA PRO A 59 6.13 6.68 -10.49
C PRO A 59 6.18 8.16 -10.88
N GLU A 60 5.02 8.81 -10.90
CA GLU A 60 4.87 10.22 -11.29
C GLU A 60 5.61 11.18 -10.34
N ARG A 61 5.84 10.75 -9.11
CA ARG A 61 6.60 11.51 -8.10
C ARG A 61 7.99 10.94 -7.84
N SER A 62 8.37 9.87 -8.54
CA SER A 62 9.61 9.13 -8.29
C SER A 62 9.80 8.74 -6.82
N LEU A 63 8.70 8.41 -6.14
CA LEU A 63 8.69 7.96 -4.75
C LEU A 63 8.51 6.45 -4.71
N SER A 64 9.27 5.78 -3.85
CA SER A 64 9.11 4.35 -3.59
C SER A 64 9.41 4.04 -2.13
N VAL A 65 8.68 3.07 -1.57
CA VAL A 65 8.91 2.52 -0.24
C VAL A 65 8.82 1.01 -0.33
N THR A 66 9.75 0.34 0.34
CA THR A 66 9.78 -1.11 0.45
C THR A 66 9.66 -1.48 1.92
N LEU A 67 8.79 -2.43 2.24
CA LEU A 67 8.56 -2.89 3.60
C LEU A 67 8.28 -4.39 3.65
N ASP A 68 8.67 -5.03 4.74
CA ASP A 68 8.34 -6.43 4.98
C ASP A 68 6.96 -6.54 5.63
N VAL A 69 6.12 -7.43 5.10
CA VAL A 69 4.72 -7.62 5.48
C VAL A 69 4.46 -9.09 5.78
N ALA A 70 3.66 -9.35 6.81
CA ALA A 70 3.19 -10.69 7.14
C ALA A 70 1.81 -10.96 6.51
N PRO A 71 1.46 -12.21 6.23
CA PRO A 71 0.10 -12.60 5.86
C PRO A 71 -0.91 -12.10 6.90
N GLY A 72 -2.03 -11.53 6.46
CA GLY A 72 -3.03 -10.90 7.31
C GLY A 72 -2.69 -9.49 7.81
N ALA A 73 -1.50 -8.95 7.48
CA ALA A 73 -1.15 -7.58 7.85
C ALA A 73 -2.02 -6.58 7.09
N THR A 74 -2.39 -5.51 7.77
CA THR A 74 -2.95 -4.32 7.14
C THR A 74 -1.84 -3.28 7.01
N VAL A 75 -1.64 -2.75 5.82
CA VAL A 75 -0.66 -1.71 5.47
C VAL A 75 -1.45 -0.47 5.12
N THR A 76 -1.09 0.66 5.70
CA THR A 76 -1.70 1.94 5.40
C THR A 76 -0.67 2.78 4.65
N VAL A 77 -1.04 3.29 3.48
CA VAL A 77 -0.17 4.12 2.65
C VAL A 77 -0.84 5.47 2.49
N SER A 78 -0.12 6.54 2.81
CA SER A 78 -0.57 7.91 2.62
C SER A 78 0.52 8.71 1.93
N LEU A 79 0.12 9.73 1.18
CA LEU A 79 1.06 10.65 0.57
C LEU A 79 1.00 11.99 1.28
N SER A 80 2.13 12.39 1.85
CA SER A 80 2.30 13.68 2.51
C SER A 80 3.13 14.62 1.63
N PRO A 81 3.11 15.95 1.90
CA PRO A 81 4.01 16.90 1.23
C PRO A 81 5.49 16.57 1.41
N GLU A 82 5.84 15.82 2.46
CA GLU A 82 7.21 15.42 2.78
C GLU A 82 7.62 14.11 2.09
N GLY A 83 6.65 13.36 1.54
CA GLY A 83 6.90 12.10 0.82
C GLY A 83 5.85 11.02 1.09
N LEU A 84 6.18 9.80 0.65
CA LEU A 84 5.37 8.60 0.85
C LEU A 84 5.50 8.09 2.28
N VAL A 85 4.37 7.95 2.98
CA VAL A 85 4.30 7.48 4.36
C VAL A 85 3.60 6.13 4.37
N VAL A 86 4.24 5.14 4.97
CA VAL A 86 3.68 3.79 5.11
C VAL A 86 3.67 3.37 6.57
N ASP A 87 2.50 3.01 7.05
CA ASP A 87 2.25 2.57 8.42
C ASP A 87 1.76 1.11 8.42
N LEU A 88 2.37 0.31 9.29
CA LEU A 88 1.92 -1.05 9.61
C LEU A 88 1.23 -1.01 10.97
N PRO A 89 -0.12 -0.98 11.05
CA PRO A 89 -0.84 -1.22 12.29
C PRO A 89 -0.56 -2.64 12.80
N GLY A 90 0.56 -2.80 13.52
CA GLY A 90 1.01 -4.14 13.88
C GLY A 90 2.45 -4.27 14.36
N ASP A 91 2.97 -3.35 15.16
CA ASP A 91 3.84 -3.79 16.26
C ASP A 91 2.92 -4.23 17.41
N VAL A 92 2.28 -5.38 17.26
CA VAL A 92 1.69 -6.10 18.39
C VAL A 92 2.64 -7.23 18.70
N GLY A 93 3.81 -6.87 19.25
CA GLY A 93 4.85 -7.86 19.49
C GLY A 93 6.06 -7.40 20.31
N LEU A 94 5.98 -6.32 21.09
CA LEU A 94 6.92 -6.16 22.21
C LEU A 94 6.63 -7.23 23.27
N MET A 95 7.35 -8.36 23.16
CA MET A 95 7.69 -9.23 24.29
C MET A 95 8.47 -8.46 25.35
#